data_AF-A0A1G9LBP6-F1
#
_entry.id   AF-A0A1G9LBP6-F1
#
_cell.length_a   1.000
_cell.length_b   1.000
_cell.length_c   1.000
_cell.angle_alpha   90.00
_cell.angle_beta   90.00
_cell.angle_gamma   90.00
#
_symmetry.space_group_name_H-M   'P 1'
#
loop_
_entity.id
_entity.type
_entity.pdbx_description
1 polymer ?
#
loop_
_entity_poly.entity_id
_entity_poly.type
_entity_poly.pdbx_seq_one_letter_code
_entity_poly.pdbx_strand_id
1 'polypeptide(L)'
;MEQQNSSQRIDPASVNGWGVDADPRNDPTYPMRDRSADTETGMNWEPPPAQKSEVEVLQSVEYKRRPAVFGTSSPPSGISGMVRRSAFAYSESDWRHWLMLLGADRINMVEGLVEDFARGRVPNVPGEMGMRAEWRHNKDGLIQKVAIATTVTLVAAALLGRRRSHDRYRPRRTIR
;
A
#
# COMPACT_ATOMS: atom_id res chain seq x y z
N MET A 1 -47.42 -39.97 2.01
CA MET A 1 -46.56 -38.91 1.47
C MET A 1 -47.44 -37.67 1.33
N GLU A 2 -47.43 -36.83 2.36
CA GLU A 2 -48.35 -35.70 2.49
C GLU A 2 -47.67 -34.45 1.93
N GLN A 3 -48.15 -33.98 0.78
CA GLN A 3 -47.59 -32.81 0.10
C GLN A 3 -48.07 -31.54 0.83
N GLN A 4 -47.18 -30.91 1.59
CA GLN A 4 -47.41 -29.58 2.15
C GLN A 4 -47.38 -28.55 1.03
N ASN A 5 -48.56 -28.08 0.62
CA ASN A 5 -48.72 -27.04 -0.39
C ASN A 5 -48.73 -25.67 0.31
N SER A 6 -47.55 -25.12 0.63
CA SER A 6 -47.41 -23.81 1.26
C SER A 6 -47.32 -22.68 0.22
N SER A 7 -48.42 -22.41 -0.48
CA SER A 7 -48.58 -21.16 -1.23
C SER A 7 -49.47 -20.17 -0.48
N GLN A 8 -49.08 -19.82 0.75
CA GLN A 8 -49.72 -18.70 1.45
C GLN A 8 -49.29 -17.39 0.78
N ARG A 9 -50.19 -16.83 -0.03
CA ARG A 9 -50.03 -15.48 -0.57
C ARG A 9 -50.16 -14.50 0.58
N ILE A 10 -49.05 -13.87 0.96
CA ILE A 10 -49.03 -12.80 1.96
C ILE A 10 -49.80 -11.60 1.40
N ASP A 11 -50.75 -11.05 2.16
CA ASP A 11 -51.40 -9.79 1.84
C ASP A 11 -50.41 -8.64 2.08
N PRO A 12 -49.97 -7.93 1.04
CA PRO A 12 -48.98 -6.89 1.19
C PRO A 12 -49.44 -5.73 2.07
N ALA A 13 -50.74 -5.46 2.15
CA ALA A 13 -51.29 -4.41 3.01
C ALA A 13 -51.19 -4.73 4.51
N SER A 14 -51.00 -6.01 4.86
CA SER A 14 -50.86 -6.45 6.26
C SER A 14 -49.42 -6.35 6.80
N VAL A 15 -48.45 -6.10 5.93
CA VAL A 15 -47.03 -6.02 6.30
C VAL A 15 -46.66 -4.57 6.59
N ASN A 16 -46.34 -4.28 7.86
CA ASN A 16 -45.91 -2.95 8.28
C ASN A 16 -44.64 -2.52 7.49
N GLY A 17 -44.70 -1.40 6.77
CA GLY A 17 -43.61 -0.90 5.92
C GLY A 17 -43.66 -1.37 4.46
N TRP A 18 -44.63 -2.19 4.05
CA TRP A 18 -44.77 -2.60 2.66
C TRP A 18 -45.15 -1.41 1.76
N GLY A 19 -44.36 -1.17 0.71
CA GLY A 19 -44.62 -0.07 -0.23
C GLY A 19 -44.17 1.31 0.25
N VAL A 20 -43.37 1.41 1.32
CA VAL A 20 -42.79 2.70 1.76
C VAL A 20 -41.89 3.34 0.68
N ASP A 21 -41.22 2.51 -0.12
CA ASP A 21 -40.41 2.94 -1.27
C ASP A 21 -41.24 3.18 -2.55
N ALA A 22 -42.57 2.97 -2.49
CA ALA A 22 -43.47 3.14 -3.64
C ALA A 22 -44.16 4.52 -3.68
N ASP A 23 -43.94 5.40 -2.68
CA ASP A 23 -44.44 6.78 -2.74
C ASP A 23 -43.75 7.51 -3.90
N PRO A 24 -44.48 7.98 -4.93
CA PRO A 24 -43.90 8.72 -6.05
C PRO A 24 -43.27 10.07 -5.64
N ARG A 25 -43.53 10.54 -4.41
CA ARG A 25 -42.88 11.70 -3.80
C ARG A 25 -41.55 11.33 -3.12
N ASN A 26 -41.32 10.04 -2.85
CA ASN A 26 -40.07 9.49 -2.36
C ASN A 26 -39.16 9.21 -3.57
N ASP A 27 -38.50 10.27 -4.03
CA ASP A 27 -37.51 10.33 -5.12
C ASP A 27 -37.53 9.17 -6.15
N PRO A 28 -38.50 9.15 -7.08
CA PRO A 28 -38.56 8.13 -8.11
C PRO A 28 -37.35 8.27 -9.03
N THR A 29 -36.50 7.24 -9.06
CA THR A 29 -35.33 7.17 -9.96
C THR A 29 -35.75 7.00 -11.44
N TYR A 30 -37.06 6.97 -11.75
CA TYR A 30 -37.57 6.79 -13.11
C TYR A 30 -38.82 7.66 -13.42
N PRO A 31 -38.90 8.25 -14.63
CA PRO A 31 -37.80 8.39 -15.60
C PRO A 31 -36.77 9.39 -15.05
N MET A 32 -35.49 9.01 -15.09
CA MET A 32 -34.32 9.66 -14.46
C MET A 32 -34.54 11.07 -13.90
N ARG A 33 -34.37 11.22 -12.58
CA ARG A 33 -34.33 12.54 -11.93
C ARG A 33 -33.33 13.45 -12.63
N ASP A 34 -33.82 14.59 -13.13
CA ASP A 34 -32.99 15.63 -13.72
C ASP A 34 -32.27 16.42 -12.61
N ARG A 35 -31.10 15.92 -12.21
CA ARG A 35 -30.23 16.58 -11.23
C ARG A 35 -29.64 17.91 -11.71
N SER A 36 -29.78 18.25 -12.99
CA SER A 36 -29.25 19.52 -13.54
C SER A 36 -30.18 20.70 -13.26
N ALA A 37 -31.46 20.44 -12.99
CA ALA A 37 -32.47 21.45 -12.65
C ALA A 37 -32.57 21.74 -11.14
N ASP A 38 -31.95 20.91 -10.29
CA ASP A 38 -31.82 21.16 -8.85
C ASP A 38 -30.93 22.40 -8.62
N THR A 39 -31.56 23.57 -8.53
CA THR A 39 -30.88 24.87 -8.31
C THR A 39 -30.19 24.92 -6.95
N GLU A 40 -30.71 24.15 -5.98
CA GLU A 40 -29.99 23.82 -4.77
C GLU A 40 -28.99 22.72 -5.10
N THR A 41 -27.78 23.12 -5.45
CA THR A 41 -26.61 22.26 -5.22
C THR A 41 -26.68 21.83 -3.76
N GLY A 42 -27.23 20.64 -3.49
CA GLY A 42 -27.46 20.07 -2.15
C GLY A 42 -26.18 19.75 -1.39
N MET A 43 -25.14 20.55 -1.60
CA MET A 43 -23.84 20.52 -0.96
C MET A 43 -23.67 21.79 -0.10
N ASN A 44 -24.73 22.24 0.58
CA ASN A 44 -24.65 23.18 1.72
C ASN A 44 -24.09 22.47 2.97
N TRP A 45 -23.04 21.68 2.78
CA TRP A 45 -22.35 20.95 3.82
C TRP A 45 -20.99 21.59 4.00
N GLU A 46 -20.66 21.97 5.23
CA GLU A 46 -19.33 22.44 5.56
C GLU A 46 -18.36 21.25 5.60
N PRO A 47 -17.29 21.22 4.79
CA PRO A 47 -16.31 20.14 4.85
C PRO A 47 -15.78 19.96 6.28
N PRO A 48 -15.55 18.72 6.72
CA PRO A 48 -15.08 18.50 8.07
C PRO A 48 -13.64 19.03 8.20
N PRO A 49 -13.21 19.40 9.42
CA PRO A 49 -11.84 19.84 9.64
C PRO A 49 -10.87 18.74 9.21
N ALA A 50 -9.84 19.11 8.45
CA ALA A 50 -8.82 18.17 8.01
C ALA A 50 -7.98 17.67 9.20
N GLN A 51 -7.73 16.36 9.24
CA GLN A 51 -6.86 15.72 10.20
C GLN A 51 -5.43 16.28 10.06
N LYS A 52 -4.81 16.59 11.21
CA LYS A 52 -3.38 16.94 11.28
C LYS A 52 -2.57 15.65 11.34
N SER A 53 -1.48 15.59 10.59
CA SER A 53 -0.56 14.45 10.63
C SER A 53 0.68 14.79 11.46
N GLU A 54 1.11 13.83 12.29
CA GLU A 54 2.40 13.88 13.00
C GLU A 54 3.53 13.25 12.17
N VAL A 55 3.18 12.52 11.11
CA VAL A 55 4.11 11.77 10.27
C VAL A 55 4.02 12.22 8.83
N GLU A 56 5.05 11.94 8.04
CA GLU A 56 5.00 12.20 6.61
C GLU A 56 3.98 11.26 5.96
N VAL A 57 2.98 11.85 5.31
CA VAL A 57 2.01 11.12 4.50
C VAL A 57 2.24 11.49 3.05
N LEU A 58 2.54 10.50 2.23
CA LEU A 58 2.75 10.68 0.80
C LEU A 58 1.39 10.67 0.08
N GLN A 59 1.28 11.51 -0.94
CA GLN A 59 0.05 11.70 -1.69
C GLN A 59 0.41 11.68 -3.18
N SER A 60 -0.41 11.01 -3.98
CA SER A 60 -0.26 10.99 -5.42
C SER A 60 -0.48 12.37 -6.03
N VAL A 61 0.22 12.62 -7.13
CA VAL A 61 0.19 13.87 -7.90
C VAL A 61 -1.19 14.20 -8.49
N GLU A 62 -2.07 13.20 -8.59
CA GLU A 62 -3.41 13.34 -9.19
C GLU A 62 -4.40 14.01 -8.24
N TYR A 63 -4.16 13.92 -6.94
CA TYR A 63 -5.06 14.48 -5.94
C TYR A 63 -4.71 15.94 -5.62
N LYS A 64 -5.63 16.85 -5.94
CA LYS A 64 -5.49 18.29 -5.62
C LYS A 64 -5.49 18.59 -4.11
N ARG A 65 -6.22 17.78 -3.33
CA ARG A 65 -6.33 17.91 -1.87
C ARG A 65 -6.44 16.53 -1.23
N ARG A 66 -5.88 16.39 -0.03
CA ARG A 66 -6.04 15.18 0.79
C ARG A 66 -7.47 15.05 1.30
N PRO A 67 -7.97 13.81 1.50
CA PRO A 67 -9.21 13.60 2.24
C PRO A 67 -9.09 14.14 3.67
N ALA A 68 -10.24 14.44 4.30
CA ALA A 68 -10.26 14.99 5.65
C ALA A 68 -9.67 14.03 6.70
N VAL A 69 -9.78 12.71 6.47
CA VAL A 69 -9.18 11.67 7.30
C VAL A 69 -8.30 10.79 6.43
N PHE A 70 -7.10 10.49 6.92
CA PHE A 70 -6.12 9.65 6.22
C PHE A 70 -5.26 8.89 7.23
N GLY A 71 -4.70 7.76 6.79
CA GLY A 71 -3.83 6.93 7.62
C GLY A 71 -2.67 6.36 6.82
N THR A 72 -1.54 6.15 7.49
CA THR A 72 -0.43 5.36 6.97
C THR A 72 0.07 4.42 8.06
N SER A 73 0.17 3.13 7.75
CA SER A 73 0.70 2.13 8.68
C SER A 73 2.23 2.09 8.67
N SER A 74 2.86 2.62 7.62
CA SER A 74 4.31 2.63 7.44
C SER A 74 4.73 4.00 6.92
N PRO A 75 4.98 4.96 7.81
CA PRO A 75 5.50 6.25 7.39
C PRO A 75 6.86 6.07 6.71
N PRO A 76 7.16 6.83 5.64
CA PRO A 76 8.41 6.68 4.90
C PRO A 76 9.61 7.00 5.80
N SER A 77 10.47 6.02 6.02
CA SER A 77 11.70 6.14 6.80
C SER A 77 12.89 5.51 6.05
N GLY A 78 14.11 5.92 6.38
CA GLY A 78 15.32 5.33 5.78
C GLY A 78 15.41 5.47 4.25
N ILE A 79 16.08 4.50 3.62
CA ILE A 79 16.26 4.40 2.18
C ILE A 79 14.95 3.98 1.52
N SER A 80 14.20 3.05 2.11
CA SER A 80 12.90 2.65 1.56
C SER A 80 11.93 3.83 1.47
N GLY A 81 11.94 4.72 2.48
CA GLY A 81 11.19 5.97 2.46
C GLY A 81 11.62 6.94 1.35
N MET A 82 12.92 7.03 1.04
CA MET A 82 13.39 7.81 -0.11
C MET A 82 12.85 7.26 -1.43
N VAL A 83 12.84 5.93 -1.59
CA VAL A 83 12.28 5.29 -2.78
C VAL A 83 10.78 5.55 -2.88
N ARG A 84 10.03 5.48 -1.76
CA ARG A 84 8.61 5.83 -1.72
C ARG A 84 8.39 7.29 -2.13
N ARG A 85 9.16 8.25 -1.58
CA ARG A 85 9.08 9.67 -1.99
C ARG A 85 9.27 9.85 -3.51
N SER A 86 10.23 9.14 -4.10
CA SER A 86 10.44 9.15 -5.55
C SER A 86 9.28 8.51 -6.31
N ALA A 87 8.70 7.42 -5.79
CA ALA A 87 7.56 6.74 -6.41
C ALA A 87 6.34 7.65 -6.52
N PHE A 88 6.04 8.42 -5.46
CA PHE A 88 4.93 9.36 -5.42
C PHE A 88 5.12 10.62 -6.28
N ALA A 89 6.29 10.80 -6.91
CA ALA A 89 6.48 11.82 -7.94
C ALA A 89 5.92 11.40 -9.32
N TYR A 90 5.61 10.11 -9.50
CA TYR A 90 4.98 9.57 -10.72
C TYR A 90 3.46 9.41 -10.52
N SER A 91 2.71 9.46 -11.62
CA SER A 91 1.26 9.16 -11.64
C SER A 91 1.02 7.69 -11.29
N GLU A 92 -0.14 7.41 -10.69
CA GLU A 92 -0.56 6.03 -10.34
C GLU A 92 -0.81 5.17 -11.61
N SER A 93 -1.04 5.81 -12.75
CA SER A 93 -1.13 5.13 -14.05
C SER A 93 0.22 4.64 -14.58
N ASP A 94 1.32 5.16 -14.07
CA ASP A 94 2.66 4.79 -14.50
C ASP A 94 3.15 3.52 -13.77
N TRP A 95 3.58 2.51 -14.52
CA TRP A 95 4.13 1.28 -13.96
C TRP A 95 5.33 1.53 -13.04
N ARG A 96 6.08 2.61 -13.26
CA ARG A 96 7.24 2.99 -12.45
C ARG A 96 6.84 3.24 -11.00
N HIS A 97 5.70 3.89 -10.77
CA HIS A 97 5.17 4.14 -9.42
C HIS A 97 5.08 2.82 -8.64
N TRP A 98 4.42 1.83 -9.22
CA TRP A 98 4.21 0.52 -8.60
C TRP A 98 5.48 -0.29 -8.44
N LEU A 99 6.37 -0.32 -9.45
CA LEU A 99 7.62 -1.07 -9.33
C LEU A 99 8.57 -0.47 -8.29
N MET A 100 8.60 0.86 -8.15
CA MET A 100 9.37 1.51 -7.08
C MET A 100 8.78 1.21 -5.71
N LEU A 101 7.46 1.22 -5.53
CA LEU A 101 6.82 0.83 -4.27
C LEU A 101 7.14 -0.61 -3.89
N LEU A 102 7.03 -1.55 -4.84
CA LEU A 102 7.39 -2.95 -4.61
C LEU A 102 8.87 -3.10 -4.21
N GLY A 103 9.75 -2.36 -4.88
CA GLY A 103 11.17 -2.30 -4.52
C GLY A 103 11.40 -1.73 -3.12
N ALA A 104 10.68 -0.65 -2.76
CA ALA A 104 10.75 -0.04 -1.45
C ALA A 104 10.33 -1.02 -0.34
N ASP A 105 9.34 -1.87 -0.57
CA ASP A 105 8.93 -2.88 0.41
C ASP A 105 10.01 -3.93 0.66
N ARG A 106 10.75 -4.34 -0.40
CA ARG A 106 11.89 -5.24 -0.25
C ARG A 106 13.04 -4.59 0.49
N ILE A 107 13.32 -3.31 0.21
CA ILE A 107 14.35 -2.54 0.92
C ILE A 107 13.97 -2.40 2.40
N ASN A 108 12.73 -2.05 2.70
CA ASN A 108 12.25 -1.85 4.08
C ASN A 108 12.40 -3.13 4.93
N MET A 109 12.13 -4.28 4.34
CA MET A 109 12.33 -5.58 5.00
C MET A 109 13.81 -5.83 5.33
N VAL A 110 14.72 -5.54 4.40
CA VAL A 110 16.17 -5.67 4.62
C VAL A 110 16.66 -4.65 5.66
N GLU A 111 16.18 -3.42 5.61
CA GLU A 111 16.48 -2.39 6.61
C GLU A 111 16.07 -2.83 8.01
N GLY A 112 14.84 -3.33 8.18
CA GLY A 112 14.36 -3.85 9.46
C GLY A 112 15.18 -5.03 9.96
N LEU A 113 15.55 -5.96 9.08
CA LEU A 113 16.41 -7.09 9.44
C LEU A 113 17.78 -6.62 9.94
N VAL A 114 18.40 -5.67 9.22
CA VAL A 114 19.70 -5.09 9.63
C VAL A 114 19.58 -4.36 10.96
N GLU A 115 18.50 -3.61 11.17
CA GLU A 115 18.24 -2.90 12.43
C GLU A 115 18.05 -3.88 13.60
N ASP A 116 17.34 -4.98 13.39
CA ASP A 116 17.13 -6.02 14.40
C ASP A 116 18.43 -6.75 14.75
N PHE A 117 19.24 -7.07 13.74
CA PHE A 117 20.60 -7.58 13.96
C PHE A 117 21.47 -6.59 14.74
N ALA A 118 21.42 -5.30 14.40
CA ALA A 118 22.16 -4.25 15.10
C ALA A 118 21.71 -4.08 16.56
N ARG A 119 20.42 -4.30 16.84
CA ARG A 119 19.84 -4.34 18.19
C ARG A 119 20.08 -5.66 18.93
N GLY A 120 20.82 -6.60 18.34
CA GLY A 120 21.17 -7.88 18.95
C GLY A 120 20.03 -8.89 18.99
N ARG A 121 18.91 -8.64 18.29
CA ARG A 121 17.82 -9.61 18.12
C ARG A 121 18.11 -10.39 16.86
N VAL A 122 18.46 -11.67 17.01
CA VAL A 122 18.58 -12.59 15.89
C VAL A 122 17.22 -13.28 15.71
N PRO A 123 16.38 -12.85 14.75
CA PRO A 123 15.14 -13.58 14.45
C PRO A 123 15.46 -15.01 14.01
N ASN A 124 14.59 -15.96 14.36
CA ASN A 124 14.72 -17.35 13.92
C ASN A 124 14.22 -17.52 12.48
N VAL A 125 14.72 -16.68 11.57
CA VAL A 125 14.39 -16.67 10.14
C VAL A 125 14.58 -18.06 9.49
N PRO A 126 15.64 -18.84 9.80
CA PRO A 126 15.82 -20.17 9.20
C PRO A 126 14.74 -21.17 9.62
N GLY A 127 14.21 -21.04 10.84
CA GLY A 127 13.12 -21.85 11.36
C GLY A 127 11.77 -21.45 10.78
N GLU A 128 11.50 -20.15 10.71
CA GLU A 128 10.22 -19.58 10.26
C GLU A 128 10.05 -19.64 8.73
N MET A 129 11.12 -19.50 7.94
CA MET A 129 11.08 -19.69 6.48
C MET A 129 11.11 -21.17 6.06
N GLY A 130 11.13 -22.11 7.02
CA GLY A 130 11.09 -23.53 6.70
C GLY A 130 12.34 -24.05 5.99
N MET A 131 13.53 -23.45 6.21
CA MET A 131 14.78 -23.94 5.58
C MET A 131 15.07 -25.40 5.91
N ARG A 132 14.64 -25.88 7.10
CA ARG A 132 14.72 -27.30 7.45
C ARG A 132 13.84 -28.19 6.58
N ALA A 133 12.68 -27.70 6.16
CA ALA A 133 11.78 -28.40 5.24
C ALA A 133 12.33 -28.35 3.81
N GLU A 134 12.87 -27.20 3.36
CA GLU A 134 13.53 -27.07 2.05
C GLU A 134 14.76 -27.98 1.96
N TRP A 135 15.60 -28.07 3.00
CA TRP A 135 16.74 -29.00 3.01
C TRP A 135 16.33 -30.47 2.93
N ARG A 136 15.13 -30.83 3.42
CA ARG A 136 14.65 -32.21 3.39
C ARG A 136 14.00 -32.57 2.05
N HIS A 137 13.27 -31.65 1.43
CA HIS A 137 12.45 -31.93 0.24
C HIS A 137 12.97 -31.30 -1.05
N ASN A 138 13.80 -30.25 -0.98
CA ASN A 138 14.30 -29.52 -2.14
C ASN A 138 15.70 -28.91 -1.89
N LYS A 139 16.71 -29.78 -1.79
CA LYS A 139 18.11 -29.39 -1.57
C LYS A 139 18.66 -28.53 -2.70
N ASP A 140 18.34 -28.89 -3.95
CA ASP A 140 18.85 -28.20 -5.13
C ASP A 140 18.31 -26.77 -5.21
N GLY A 141 17.02 -26.57 -4.93
CA GLY A 141 16.41 -25.25 -4.84
C GLY A 141 17.00 -24.39 -3.73
N LEU A 142 17.30 -24.97 -2.56
CA LEU A 142 17.94 -24.23 -1.48
C LEU A 142 19.37 -23.81 -1.85
N ILE A 143 20.16 -24.72 -2.42
CA ILE A 143 21.54 -24.43 -2.84
C ILE A 143 21.55 -23.31 -3.89
N GLN A 144 20.64 -23.36 -4.86
CA GLN A 144 20.52 -22.31 -5.87
C GLN A 144 20.18 -20.94 -5.25
N LYS A 145 19.23 -20.89 -4.30
CA LYS A 145 18.89 -19.64 -3.59
C LYS A 145 20.09 -19.08 -2.82
N VAL A 146 20.81 -19.93 -2.10
CA VAL A 146 22.02 -19.55 -1.34
C VAL A 146 23.11 -19.03 -2.27
N ALA A 147 23.34 -19.71 -3.40
CA ALA A 147 24.33 -19.29 -4.39
C ALA A 147 23.99 -17.91 -4.99
N ILE A 148 22.73 -17.70 -5.37
CA ILE A 148 22.26 -16.40 -5.88
C ILE A 148 22.43 -15.31 -4.82
N ALA A 149 21.96 -15.54 -3.59
CA ALA A 149 22.06 -14.57 -2.51
C ALA A 149 23.51 -14.19 -2.21
N THR A 150 24.41 -15.18 -2.14
CA THR A 150 25.85 -14.96 -1.91
C THR A 150 26.46 -14.15 -3.04
N THR A 151 26.14 -14.50 -4.30
CA THR A 151 26.67 -13.80 -5.48
C THR A 151 26.21 -12.34 -5.52
N VAL A 152 24.91 -12.09 -5.32
CA VAL A 152 24.36 -10.72 -5.27
C VAL A 152 25.00 -9.90 -4.16
N THR A 153 25.18 -10.50 -2.98
CA THR A 153 25.81 -9.84 -1.83
C THR A 153 27.27 -9.47 -2.12
N LEU A 154 28.06 -10.40 -2.69
CA LEU A 154 29.46 -10.15 -3.05
C LEU A 154 29.60 -9.06 -4.13
N VAL A 155 28.76 -9.10 -5.16
CA VAL A 155 28.75 -8.06 -6.21
C VAL A 155 28.40 -6.70 -5.63
N ALA A 156 27.36 -6.61 -4.79
CA ALA A 156 26.98 -5.38 -4.13
C ALA A 156 28.12 -4.83 -3.25
N ALA A 157 28.78 -5.70 -2.46
CA ALA A 157 29.92 -5.33 -1.62
C ALA A 157 31.11 -4.82 -2.46
N ALA A 158 31.42 -5.48 -3.58
CA ALA A 158 32.49 -5.06 -4.48
C ALA A 158 32.21 -3.69 -5.14
N LEU A 159 30.97 -3.45 -5.56
CA LEU A 159 30.54 -2.16 -6.13
C LEU A 159 30.61 -1.03 -5.10
N LEU A 160 30.17 -1.28 -3.86
CA LEU A 160 30.27 -0.31 -2.75
C LEU A 160 31.73 -0.06 -2.34
N GLY A 161 32.57 -1.09 -2.32
CA GLY A 161 34.00 -0.99 -2.02
C GLY A 161 34.77 -0.19 -3.07
N ARG A 162 34.43 -0.33 -4.36
CA ARG A 162 35.03 0.45 -5.46
C ARG A 162 34.77 1.95 -5.35
N ARG A 163 33.60 2.37 -4.88
CA ARG A 163 33.26 3.81 -4.73
C ARG A 163 34.10 4.50 -3.66
N ARG A 164 34.44 3.82 -2.56
CA ARG A 164 35.27 4.39 -1.48
C ARG A 164 36.73 4.65 -1.88
N SER A 165 37.24 3.97 -2.90
CA SER A 165 38.61 4.17 -3.39
C SER A 165 38.76 5.44 -4.24
N HIS A 166 37.68 5.93 -4.84
CA HIS A 166 37.74 7.09 -5.73
C HIS A 166 37.67 8.45 -4.98
N ASP A 167 37.20 8.45 -3.73
CA ASP A 167 37.09 9.66 -2.89
C ASP A 167 38.42 10.09 -2.23
N ARG A 168 39.50 9.32 -2.43
CA ARG A 168 40.84 9.64 -1.90
C ARG A 168 41.68 10.57 -2.80
N TYR A 169 41.14 11.05 -3.92
CA TYR A 169 41.83 12.00 -4.79
C TYR A 169 41.14 13.37 -4.80
N ARG A 170 41.23 14.11 -3.69
CA ARG A 170 40.98 15.56 -3.68
C ARG A 170 42.34 16.27 -3.57
N PRO A 171 42.90 16.82 -4.68
CA PRO A 171 44.09 17.65 -4.57
C PRO A 171 43.75 18.90 -3.73
N ARG A 172 44.49 19.10 -2.64
CA ARG A 172 44.45 20.34 -1.87
C ARG A 172 44.88 21.49 -2.79
N ARG A 173 43.93 22.33 -3.20
CA ARG A 173 44.22 23.62 -3.83
C ARG A 173 44.80 24.54 -2.76
N THR A 174 46.12 24.74 -2.78
CA THR A 174 46.76 25.87 -2.10
C THR A 174 46.49 27.11 -2.92
N ILE A 175 45.69 28.02 -2.37
CA ILE A 175 45.45 29.35 -2.92
C ILE A 175 46.64 30.22 -2.47
N ARG A 176 47.29 30.86 -3.43
CA ARG A 176 48.32 31.89 -3.21
C ARG A 176 47.75 33.22 -3.67
#